data_AF-A0A7G9SFR6-F1
#
_entry.id   AF-A0A7G9SFR6-F1
#
_cell.length_a   1.000
_cell.length_b   1.000
_cell.length_c   1.000
_cell.angle_alpha   90.00
_cell.angle_beta   90.00
_cell.angle_gamma   90.00
#
_symmetry.space_group_name_H-M   'P 1'
#
loop_
_entity.id
_entity.type
_entity.pdbx_description
1 polymer ?
#
loop_
_entity_poly.entity_id
_entity_poly.type
_entity_poly.pdbx_seq_one_letter_code
_entity_poly.pdbx_strand_id
1 'polypeptide(L)'
;MLGKAVVDGQGGKLGQAIDAMAGCRSGRLAYVVVGEGGVAGVGETLRRLPWDRAHVDGERIVVAIDPSEFAKLDKLPKDQWPGR
;
A
#
# COMPACT_ATOMS: atom_id res chain seq x y z
N MET A 1 -0.01 11.37 1.23
CA MET A 1 0.40 9.96 1.14
C MET A 1 -0.53 9.19 0.22
N LEU A 2 -1.85 9.35 0.39
CA LEU A 2 -2.85 8.80 -0.53
C LEU A 2 -2.64 9.31 -1.97
N GLY A 3 -2.99 8.49 -2.94
CA GLY A 3 -2.83 8.76 -4.37
C GLY A 3 -1.40 8.61 -4.90
N LYS A 4 -0.38 8.55 -4.03
CA LYS A 4 1.03 8.40 -4.44
C LYS A 4 1.28 7.02 -5.04
N ALA A 5 2.19 6.97 -6.02
CA ALA A 5 2.66 5.72 -6.60
C ALA A 5 3.50 4.96 -5.57
N VAL A 6 3.21 3.67 -5.43
CA VAL A 6 4.01 2.74 -4.63
C VAL A 6 4.96 2.03 -5.58
N VAL A 7 6.26 2.11 -5.30
CA VAL A 7 7.32 1.60 -6.16
C VAL A 7 8.30 0.72 -5.38
N ASP A 8 8.97 -0.20 -6.07
CA ASP A 8 10.13 -0.91 -5.52
C ASP A 8 11.39 -0.02 -5.47
N GLY A 9 12.48 -0.54 -4.91
CA GLY A 9 13.76 0.17 -4.83
C GLY A 9 14.44 0.48 -6.18
N GLN A 10 13.95 -0.07 -7.29
CA GLN A 10 14.41 0.24 -8.65
C GLN A 10 13.47 1.23 -9.37
N GLY A 11 12.39 1.67 -8.71
CA GLY A 11 11.38 2.55 -9.29
C GLY A 11 10.29 1.83 -10.08
N GLY A 12 10.26 0.50 -10.07
CA GLY A 12 9.19 -0.31 -10.66
C GLY A 12 7.87 -0.10 -9.92
N LYS A 13 6.79 0.19 -10.66
CA LYS A 13 5.48 0.46 -10.05
C LYS A 13 4.85 -0.84 -9.53
N LEU A 14 4.53 -0.85 -8.23
CA LEU A 14 3.82 -1.94 -7.55
C LEU A 14 2.33 -1.65 -7.38
N GLY A 15 1.95 -0.38 -7.27
CA GLY A 15 0.55 0.00 -7.06
C GLY A 15 0.34 1.47 -6.74
N GLN A 16 -0.77 1.76 -6.08
CA GLN A 16 -1.13 3.09 -5.58
C GLN A 16 -1.55 3.01 -4.12
N ALA A 17 -1.11 3.96 -3.29
CA ALA A 17 -1.57 4.07 -1.93
C ALA A 17 -2.99 4.64 -1.90
N ILE A 18 -3.95 3.86 -1.41
CA ILE A 18 -5.36 4.22 -1.38
C ILE A 18 -5.79 4.68 0.01
N ASP A 19 -5.21 4.08 1.05
CA ASP A 19 -5.53 4.42 2.44
C ASP A 19 -4.34 4.16 3.39
N ALA A 20 -4.45 4.61 4.64
CA ALA A 20 -3.41 4.59 5.65
C ALA A 20 -4.00 4.37 7.06
N MET A 21 -3.55 3.34 7.78
CA MET A 21 -4.07 3.02 9.10
C MET A 21 -3.08 3.38 10.19
N ALA A 22 -3.49 4.25 11.11
CA ALA A 22 -2.76 4.52 12.33
C ALA A 22 -3.05 3.45 13.41
N GLY A 23 -2.05 3.11 14.21
CA GLY A 23 -2.23 2.24 15.38
C GLY A 23 -2.97 2.98 16.49
N CYS A 24 -4.08 2.40 16.99
CA CYS A 24 -4.96 3.06 17.96
C CYS A 24 -4.28 3.51 19.26
N ARG A 25 -3.21 2.81 19.69
CA ARG A 25 -2.46 3.18 20.91
C ARG A 25 -1.32 4.15 20.65
N SER A 26 -0.63 4.05 19.52
CA SER A 26 0.57 4.84 19.23
C SER A 26 0.27 6.13 18.47
N GLY A 27 -0.87 6.20 17.77
CA GLY A 27 -1.17 7.25 16.80
C GLY A 27 -0.24 7.26 15.58
N ARG A 28 0.69 6.29 15.47
CA ARG A 28 1.66 6.19 14.38
C ARG A 28 1.09 5.34 13.26
N LEU A 29 1.55 5.61 12.04
CA LEU A 29 1.20 4.82 10.87
C LEU A 29 1.65 3.36 11.07
N ALA A 30 0.69 2.44 11.04
CA ALA A 30 0.92 1.01 11.19
C ALA A 30 1.14 0.38 9.81
N TYR A 31 0.22 0.64 8.87
CA TYR A 31 0.32 0.14 7.51
C TYR A 31 -0.39 1.05 6.51
N VAL A 32 0.01 0.92 5.25
CA VAL A 32 -0.60 1.54 4.08
C VAL A 32 -1.41 0.49 3.34
N VAL A 33 -2.52 0.89 2.75
CA VAL A 33 -3.23 0.04 1.80
C VAL A 33 -2.90 0.40 0.38
N VAL A 34 -2.41 -0.61 -0.33
CA VAL A 34 -1.95 -0.49 -1.70
C VAL A 34 -2.91 -1.24 -2.59
N GLY A 35 -3.46 -0.55 -3.59
CA GLY A 35 -4.15 -1.19 -4.71
C GLY A 35 -3.15 -1.59 -5.79
N GLU A 36 -3.15 -2.88 -6.11
CA GLU A 36 -2.38 -3.48 -7.19
C GLU A 36 -3.34 -3.92 -8.31
N GLY A 37 -3.03 -3.55 -9.55
CA GLY A 37 -3.86 -3.85 -10.71
C GLY A 37 -5.19 -3.10 -10.70
N GLY A 38 -5.96 -3.22 -11.79
CA GLY A 38 -7.23 -2.51 -11.94
C GLY A 38 -7.08 -0.99 -12.12
N VAL A 39 -8.22 -0.29 -12.15
CA VAL A 39 -8.28 1.17 -12.29
C VAL A 39 -9.41 1.72 -11.42
N ALA A 40 -9.13 2.73 -10.59
CA ALA A 40 -10.14 3.47 -9.82
C ALA A 40 -11.13 2.60 -9.00
N GLY A 41 -10.63 1.61 -8.26
CA GLY A 41 -11.49 0.73 -7.43
C GLY A 41 -12.01 -0.53 -8.11
N VAL A 42 -11.93 -0.61 -9.45
CA VAL A 42 -12.42 -1.76 -10.21
C VAL A 42 -11.27 -2.72 -10.51
N GLY A 43 -11.45 -4.01 -10.17
CA GLY A 43 -10.48 -5.07 -10.47
C GLY A 43 -9.17 -5.03 -9.66
N GLU A 44 -8.95 -4.02 -8.82
CA GLU A 44 -7.74 -3.95 -7.98
C GLU A 44 -7.73 -5.03 -6.87
N THR A 45 -6.54 -5.51 -6.52
CA THR A 45 -6.27 -6.29 -5.31
C THR A 45 -5.72 -5.36 -4.26
N LEU A 46 -6.33 -5.35 -3.06
CA LEU A 46 -5.87 -4.54 -1.95
C LEU A 46 -4.89 -5.33 -1.09
N ARG A 47 -3.79 -4.70 -0.67
CA ARG A 47 -2.77 -5.30 0.20
C ARG A 47 -2.40 -4.40 1.35
N ARG A 48 -2.11 -5.00 2.51
CA ARG A 48 -1.50 -4.31 3.65
C ARG A 48 0.00 -4.23 3.45
N LEU A 49 0.53 -3.03 3.33
CA LEU A 49 1.96 -2.74 3.33
C LEU A 49 2.37 -2.20 4.71
N PRO A 50 3.09 -3.00 5.53
CA PRO A 50 3.63 -2.53 6.81
C PRO A 50 4.49 -1.28 6.63
N TRP A 51 4.27 -0.26 7.47
CA TRP A 51 4.95 1.02 7.30
C TRP A 51 6.46 0.95 7.60
N ASP A 52 6.90 -0.01 8.41
CA ASP A 52 8.31 -0.29 8.67
C ASP A 52 9.07 -0.84 7.45
N ARG A 53 8.36 -1.20 6.37
CA ARG A 53 8.94 -1.67 5.10
C ARG A 53 8.87 -0.63 3.98
N ALA A 54 8.43 0.59 4.28
CA ALA A 54 8.27 1.64 3.28
C ALA A 54 8.61 3.02 3.83
N HIS A 55 8.89 3.95 2.93
CA HIS A 55 9.06 5.36 3.26
C HIS A 55 8.55 6.26 2.14
N VAL A 56 8.30 7.52 2.46
CA VAL A 56 7.97 8.54 1.45
C VAL A 56 9.27 9.05 0.85
N ASP A 57 9.33 9.08 -0.48
CA ASP A 57 10.37 9.76 -1.26
C ASP A 57 9.69 10.69 -2.28
N GLY A 58 9.62 11.98 -1.94
CA GLY A 58 8.90 12.99 -2.71
C GLY A 58 7.45 12.62 -3.03
N GLU A 59 7.18 12.37 -4.31
CA GLU A 59 5.85 12.00 -4.83
C GLU A 59 5.57 10.50 -4.87
N ARG A 60 6.45 9.69 -4.28
CA ARG A 60 6.35 8.22 -4.28
C ARG A 60 6.45 7.66 -2.87
N ILE A 61 6.01 6.42 -2.73
CA ILE A 61 6.27 5.58 -1.57
C ILE A 61 7.19 4.46 -2.06
N VAL A 62 8.38 4.38 -1.50
CA VAL A 62 9.39 3.38 -1.87
C VAL A 62 9.29 2.22 -0.89
N VAL A 63 9.17 1.02 -1.43
CA VAL A 63 9.08 -0.24 -0.70
C VAL A 63 10.47 -0.87 -0.63
N ALA A 64 10.88 -1.26 0.58
CA ALA A 64 12.20 -1.85 0.85
C ALA A 64 12.27 -3.37 0.61
N ILE A 65 11.13 -3.99 0.26
CA ILE A 65 11.02 -5.41 -0.11
C ILE A 65 10.86 -5.57 -1.61
N ASP A 66 11.24 -6.74 -2.15
CA ASP A 66 11.16 -6.99 -3.58
C ASP A 66 9.71 -7.21 -4.07
N PRO A 67 9.45 -7.09 -5.39
CA PRO A 67 8.11 -7.24 -5.95
C PRO A 67 7.44 -8.60 -5.65
N SER A 68 8.22 -9.68 -5.53
CA SER A 68 7.70 -11.01 -5.25
C SER A 68 7.29 -11.17 -3.78
N GLU A 69 7.98 -10.51 -2.86
CA GLU A 69 7.58 -10.42 -1.46
C GLU A 69 6.35 -9.51 -1.31
N PHE A 70 6.31 -8.38 -2.04
CA PHE A 70 5.14 -7.50 -2.07
C PHE A 70 3.88 -8.24 -2.54
N ALA A 71 3.99 -9.07 -3.58
CA ALA A 71 2.88 -9.88 -4.10
C ALA A 71 2.36 -10.95 -3.11
N LYS A 72 3.11 -11.24 -2.03
CA LYS A 72 2.72 -12.16 -0.96
C LYS A 72 2.14 -11.46 0.27
N LEU A 73 2.19 -10.13 0.33
CA LEU A 73 1.59 -9.37 1.43
C LEU A 73 0.09 -9.68 1.56
N ASP A 74 -0.38 -9.59 2.80
CA ASP A 74 -1.76 -9.87 3.18
C ASP A 74 -2.75 -9.13 2.29
N LYS A 75 -3.59 -9.92 1.62
CA LYS A 75 -4.71 -9.38 0.85
C LYS A 75 -5.79 -8.90 1.80
N LEU A 76 -6.39 -7.78 1.42
CA LEU A 76 -7.55 -7.22 2.10
C LEU A 76 -8.81 -7.61 1.34
N PRO A 77 -9.83 -8.18 2.02
CA PRO A 77 -11.14 -8.34 1.43
C PRO A 77 -11.69 -6.93 1.13
N LYS A 78 -12.03 -6.65 -0.13
CA LYS A 78 -12.58 -5.35 -0.53
C LYS A 78 -13.89 -5.02 0.17
N ASP A 79 -14.68 -6.05 0.42
CA ASP A 79 -15.93 -6.06 1.20
C ASP A 79 -15.74 -5.72 2.68
N GLN A 80 -14.49 -5.74 3.18
CA GLN A 80 -14.15 -5.47 4.59
C GLN A 80 -13.16 -4.30 4.73
N TRP A 81 -12.87 -3.59 3.63
CA TRP A 81 -11.97 -2.44 3.59
C TRP A 81 -12.79 -1.14 3.58
N PRO A 82 -12.43 -0.13 4.39
CA PRO A 82 -13.39 0.71 5.08
C PRO A 82 -14.17 1.60 4.11
N GLY A 83 -15.49 1.45 4.13
CA GLY A 83 -16.42 2.41 3.57
C GLY A 83 -16.78 2.22 2.09
N ARG A 84 -16.98 0.98 1.63
CA ARG A 84 -17.94 0.73 0.54
C ARG A 84 -19.08 -0.16 1.02
#